data_AF-A0A166MXL1-F1
#
_entry.id   AF-A0A166MXL1-F1
#
_cell.length_a   1.000
_cell.length_b   1.000
_cell.length_c   1.000
_cell.angle_alpha   90.00
_cell.angle_beta   90.00
_cell.angle_gamma   90.00
#
_symmetry.space_group_name_H-M   'P 1'
#
loop_
_entity.id
_entity.type
_entity.pdbx_description
1 polymer ?
#
loop_
_entity_poly.entity_id
_entity_poly.type
_entity_poly.pdbx_seq_one_letter_code
_entity_poly.pdbx_strand_id
1 'polypeptide(L)' 'VDAGKPDAHIWRLYKGLPHRAASILTQLQTGHVVLNGFLARIKIEPSSRCLVCHVPETAPHFLLHC' A
#
# COMPACT_ATOMS: atom_id res chain seq x y z
N VAL A 1 -13.56 -5.61 -1.14
CA VAL A 1 -12.67 -4.86 -2.07
C VAL A 1 -12.48 -5.72 -3.30
N ASP A 2 -13.22 -5.40 -4.35
CA ASP A 2 -13.23 -6.16 -5.59
C ASP A 2 -11.86 -6.12 -6.26
N ALA A 3 -11.22 -7.28 -6.41
CA ALA A 3 -10.00 -7.49 -7.18
C ALA A 3 -10.32 -7.47 -8.69
N GLY A 4 -10.99 -6.42 -9.15
CA GLY A 4 -11.29 -6.19 -10.55
C GLY A 4 -10.04 -5.73 -11.30
N LYS A 5 -9.82 -6.30 -12.48
CA LYS A 5 -8.75 -5.94 -13.41
C LYS A 5 -8.63 -4.40 -13.50
N PRO A 6 -7.43 -3.81 -13.33
CA PRO A 6 -7.29 -2.37 -13.34
C PRO A 6 -7.82 -1.81 -14.66
N ASP A 7 -8.76 -0.86 -14.55
CA ASP A 7 -9.33 -0.13 -15.68
C ASP A 7 -8.20 0.42 -16.58
N ALA A 8 -8.45 0.57 -17.88
CA ALA A 8 -7.44 1.04 -18.83
C ALA A 8 -6.80 2.38 -18.41
N HIS A 9 -7.55 3.22 -17.67
CA HIS A 9 -7.06 4.46 -17.07
C HIS A 9 -5.97 4.21 -16.01
N ILE A 10 -6.20 3.25 -15.11
CA ILE A 10 -5.24 2.85 -14.07
C ILE A 10 -3.95 2.31 -14.70
N TRP A 11 -4.07 1.56 -15.79
CA TRP A 11 -2.91 1.05 -16.52
C TRP A 11 -2.04 2.14 -17.16
N ARG A 12 -2.66 3.23 -17.65
CA ARG A 12 -1.91 4.38 -18.20
C ARG A 12 -1.12 5.10 -17.13
N LEU A 13 -1.67 5.22 -15.92
CA LEU A 13 -0.95 5.76 -14.77
C LEU A 13 0.32 4.93 -14.55
N TYR A 14 0.21 3.60 -14.41
CA TYR A 14 1.35 2.71 -14.20
C TYR A 14 2.42 2.76 -15.30
N LYS A 15 2.01 2.89 -16.56
CA LYS A 15 2.94 2.85 -17.71
C LYS A 15 3.96 4.00 -17.71
N GLY A 16 3.64 5.13 -17.05
CA GLY A 16 4.52 6.29 -16.94
C GLY A 16 5.45 6.27 -15.72
N LEU A 17 5.26 5.35 -14.78
CA LEU A 17 6.08 5.27 -13.57
C LEU A 17 7.31 4.36 -13.77
N PRO A 18 8.42 4.65 -13.06
CA PRO A 18 9.50 3.68 -12.95
C PRO A 18 8.98 2.39 -12.32
N HIS A 19 9.50 1.24 -12.77
CA HIS A 19 9.03 -0.09 -12.39
C HIS A 19 8.87 -0.28 -10.88
N ARG A 20 9.78 0.29 -10.07
CA ARG A 20 9.72 0.25 -8.60
C ARG A 20 8.49 0.96 -8.04
N ALA A 21 8.15 2.13 -8.55
CA ALA A 21 6.99 2.88 -8.09
C ALA A 21 5.68 2.22 -8.53
N ALA A 22 5.64 1.69 -9.75
CA ALA A 22 4.50 0.88 -10.21
C ALA A 22 4.28 -0.34 -9.31
N SER A 23 5.35 -1.09 -8.98
CA SER A 23 5.28 -2.25 -8.09
C SER A 23 4.75 -1.91 -6.69
N ILE A 24 5.20 -0.79 -6.11
CA ILE A 24 4.72 -0.31 -4.80
C ILE A 24 3.22 0.00 -4.86
N LEU A 25 2.75 0.68 -5.91
CA LEU A 25 1.33 0.99 -6.05
C LEU A 25 0.48 -0.27 -6.25
N THR A 26 0.96 -1.27 -7.00
CA THR A 26 0.25 -2.56 -7.14
C THR A 26 0.15 -3.28 -5.80
N GLN A 27 1.23 -3.26 -5.00
CA GLN A 27 1.24 -3.82 -3.65
C GLN A 27 0.28 -3.07 -2.72
N LEU A 28 0.20 -1.74 -2.83
CA LEU A 28 -0.74 -0.92 -2.07
C LEU A 28 -2.20 -1.22 -2.43
N GLN A 29 -2.52 -1.34 -3.72
CA GLN A 29 -3.87 -1.69 -4.18
C GLN A 29 -4.30 -3.09 -3.73
N THR A 30 -3.37 -4.04 -3.70
CA THR A 30 -3.64 -5.43 -3.29
C THR A 30 -3.56 -5.65 -1.78
N GLY A 31 -3.11 -4.64 -1.02
CA GLY A 31 -2.87 -4.78 0.42
C GLY A 31 -1.69 -5.70 0.76
N HIS A 32 -0.83 -6.02 -0.21
CA HIS A 32 0.41 -6.78 -0.04
C HIS A 32 1.63 -5.89 0.21
N VAL A 33 1.41 -4.60 0.42
CA VAL A 33 2.48 -3.66 0.73
C VAL A 33 3.01 -3.91 2.14
N VAL A 34 4.30 -3.61 2.32
CA VAL A 34 5.07 -3.73 3.55
C VAL A 34 4.65 -2.62 4.55
N LEU A 35 3.35 -2.49 4.83
CA LEU A 35 2.82 -1.64 5.89
C LEU A 35 2.96 -2.36 7.23
N ASN A 36 3.12 -1.59 8.31
CA ASN A 36 3.14 -2.03 9.69
C ASN A 36 1.95 -2.94 10.03
N GLY A 37 0.78 -2.71 9.41
CA GLY A 37 -0.36 -3.64 9.51
C GLY A 37 -0.05 -5.05 8.99
N PHE A 38 0.60 -5.17 7.83
CA PHE A 38 1.03 -6.46 7.27
C PHE A 38 2.23 -7.03 8.07
N LEU A 39 3.22 -6.20 8.38
CA LEU A 39 4.41 -6.59 9.15
C LEU A 39 4.06 -7.12 10.55
N ALA A 40 3.10 -6.50 11.23
CA ALA A 40 2.62 -6.95 12.54
C ALA A 40 1.91 -8.31 12.44
N ARG A 41 1.17 -8.57 11.36
CA ARG A 41 0.54 -9.89 11.12
C ARG A 41 1.58 -11.00 10.96
N ILE A 42 2.71 -10.71 10.33
CA ILE A 42 3.83 -11.66 10.18
C ILE A 42 4.87 -11.55 11.29
N LYS A 43 4.56 -10.82 12.37
CA LYS A 43 5.40 -10.65 13.57
C LYS A 43 6.78 -10.03 13.33
N ILE A 44 6.95 -9.28 12.24
CA ILE A 44 8.17 -8.50 12.02
C ILE A 44 8.14 -7.23 12.87
N GLU A 45 6.97 -6.56 12.94
CA GLU A 45 6.84 -5.29 13.65
C GLU A 45 5.93 -5.45 14.89
N PRO A 46 6.24 -4.78 16.02
CA PRO A 46 5.49 -4.96 17.26
C PRO A 46 4.07 -4.38 17.21
N SER A 47 3.76 -3.50 16.27
CA SER A 47 2.42 -2.89 16.17
C SER A 47 2.01 -2.63 14.73
N SER A 48 0.70 -2.66 14.49
CA SER A 48 0.09 -2.27 13.22
C SER A 48 -0.11 -0.76 13.08
N ARG A 49 0.43 0.04 14.02
CA ARG A 49 0.27 1.49 14.05
C ARG A 49 1.42 2.16 13.32
N CYS A 50 1.12 3.27 12.66
CA CYS A 50 2.13 4.17 12.12
C CYS A 50 2.98 4.74 13.26
N LEU A 51 4.31 4.73 13.09
CA LEU A 51 5.27 5.24 14.07
C LEU A 51 5.20 6.76 14.25
N VAL A 52 4.76 7.49 13.23
CA VAL A 52 4.67 8.96 13.23
C VAL A 52 3.33 9.42 13.80
N CYS A 53 2.23 8.83 13.32
CA CYS A 53 0.89 9.32 13.62
C CYS A 53 0.20 8.54 14.74
N HIS A 54 0.75 7.40 15.17
CA HIS A 54 0.20 6.51 16.20
C HIS A 54 -1.23 5.98 15.93
N VAL A 55 -1.73 6.11 14.70
CA VAL A 55 -3.00 5.55 14.23
C VAL A 55 -2.77 4.23 13.46
N PRO A 56 -3.80 3.38 13.29
CA PRO A 56 -3.67 2.17 12.47
C PRO A 56 -3.15 2.51 11.07
N GLU A 57 -2.06 1.86 10.66
CA GLU A 57 -1.45 2.13 9.37
C GLU A 57 -2.24 1.41 8.26
N THR A 58 -2.74 2.20 7.32
CA THR A 58 -3.53 1.74 6.18
C THR A 58 -2.96 2.33 4.89
N ALA A 59 -3.26 1.74 3.72
CA ALA A 59 -2.79 2.28 2.44
C ALA A 59 -3.23 3.75 2.22
N PRO A 60 -4.47 4.18 2.53
CA PRO A 60 -4.86 5.59 2.48
C PRO A 60 -4.06 6.46 3.45
N HIS A 61 -3.80 5.97 4.66
CA HIS A 61 -2.97 6.69 5.62
C HIS A 61 -1.56 6.91 5.05
N PHE A 62 -0.89 5.85 4.64
CA PHE A 62 0.47 5.90 4.09
C PHE A 62 0.60 6.80 2.85
N LEU A 63 -0.42 6.82 1.98
CA LEU A 63 -0.37 7.58 0.73
C LEU A 63 -0.82 9.05 0.87
N LEU A 64 -1.76 9.35 1.77
CA LEU A 64 -2.49 10.63 1.76
C LEU A 64 -2.46 11.39 3.09
N HIS A 65 -2.15 10.74 4.21
CA HIS A 65 -2.35 11.32 5.54
C HIS A 65 -1.18 11.17 6.53
N CYS A 66 -0.23 10.26 6.26
CA CYS A 66 0.91 9.98 7.13
C CYS A 66 1.96 11.10 7.07
#